data_AF-A0A2E1VK65-F1
#
_entry.id   AF-A0A2E1VK65-F1
#
_cell.length_a   1.000
_cell.length_b   1.000
_cell.length_c   1.000
_cell.angle_alpha   90.00
_cell.angle_beta   90.00
_cell.angle_gamma   90.00
#
_symmetry.space_group_name_H-M   'P 1'
#
loop_
_entity.id
_entity.type
_entity.pdbx_description
1 polymer ?
#
loop_
_entity_poly.entity_id
_entity_poly.type
_entity_poly.pdbx_seq_one_letter_code
_entity_poly.pdbx_strand_id
1 'polypeptide(L)'
;MKNSDLLKKFVSIRKKTLSLCKSLEIEDYVVQPNEEVSPIKWHLGHTSWFFEEIILLKFKNNKKRYNETYNTIFNSYYKSIGNHWTQNLRGQLSRPTVQEIKKYRNYINKEISKIITSNKNDKKINFLIQLGINHEEQHQELILMDIKFVLNINLNKISFSKNKIPKIKRKLEKWQYFDEGLYLVGADNRMFTYDNEKPQHKVYINPFRINKQYVTNNDYKKFIAQKGYQKPQYWLSKGWEWVNSNQISCPLYWNYNNKGTIKEFTLHGLYSLIGDAPVCHISYYEASAYAKWANSRLPTEEESEIFLKTMNSKNKNLNMSKSIYHASDINLSVNNLWWWTKSHYSSYPGFTPFHEEIEEYNEKFMCGQFVLKGGSIATPSEHIRNTYRNFYEPHQRWMFSGIRLARDIQ
;
A
#
# COMPACT_ATOMS: atom_id res chain seq x y z
N MET A 1 2.67 24.80 4.15
CA MET A 1 1.46 24.63 5.00
C MET A 1 1.68 25.42 6.28
N LYS A 2 0.66 26.12 6.82
CA LYS A 2 0.79 26.85 8.09
C LYS A 2 0.94 25.85 9.25
N ASN A 3 1.67 26.20 10.31
CA ASN A 3 1.87 25.31 11.46
C ASN A 3 0.56 24.86 12.13
N SER A 4 -0.48 25.71 12.14
CA SER A 4 -1.81 25.35 12.64
C SER A 4 -2.44 24.18 11.86
N ASP A 5 -2.28 24.17 10.53
CA ASP A 5 -2.84 23.14 9.66
C ASP A 5 -2.02 21.87 9.74
N LEU A 6 -0.69 22.00 9.83
CA LEU A 6 0.23 20.88 10.08
C LEU A 6 -0.08 20.18 11.41
N LEU A 7 -0.34 20.95 12.48
CA LEU A 7 -0.71 20.39 13.79
C LEU A 7 -2.04 19.65 13.72
N LYS A 8 -3.06 20.25 13.08
CA LYS A 8 -4.36 19.59 12.87
C LYS A 8 -4.20 18.29 12.11
N LYS A 9 -3.40 18.28 11.03
CA LYS A 9 -3.14 17.07 10.24
C LYS A 9 -2.39 16.02 11.06
N PHE A 10 -1.32 16.39 11.75
CA PHE A 10 -0.59 15.50 12.66
C PHE A 10 -1.51 14.84 13.67
N VAL A 11 -2.28 15.62 14.45
CA VAL A 11 -3.19 15.08 15.47
C VAL A 11 -4.26 14.18 14.86
N SER A 12 -4.83 14.57 13.71
CA SER A 12 -5.83 13.79 12.99
C SER A 12 -5.29 12.42 12.57
N ILE A 13 -4.11 12.38 11.95
CA ILE A 13 -3.47 11.15 11.48
C ILE A 13 -3.09 10.24 12.65
N ARG A 14 -2.49 10.79 13.72
CA ARG A 14 -2.17 10.00 14.93
C ARG A 14 -3.41 9.37 15.57
N LYS A 15 -4.54 10.10 15.58
CA LYS A 15 -5.84 9.59 16.06
C LYS A 15 -6.43 8.54 15.13
N LYS A 16 -6.31 8.72 13.80
CA LYS A 16 -6.79 7.77 12.80
C LYS A 16 -6.11 6.42 12.96
N THR A 17 -4.79 6.37 13.16
CA THR A 17 -4.05 5.13 13.42
C THR A 17 -4.62 4.36 14.62
N LEU A 18 -4.86 5.03 15.76
CA LEU A 18 -5.46 4.37 16.92
C LEU A 18 -6.91 3.92 16.69
N SER A 19 -7.66 4.65 15.86
CA SER A 19 -9.03 4.26 15.52
C SER A 19 -9.10 2.97 14.70
N LEU A 20 -8.10 2.71 13.85
CA LEU A 20 -8.00 1.47 13.08
C LEU A 20 -7.75 0.25 13.98
N CYS A 21 -7.11 0.43 15.12
CA CYS A 21 -6.82 -0.66 16.04
C CYS A 21 -7.90 -0.84 17.14
N LYS A 22 -8.96 -0.03 17.16
CA LYS A 22 -9.89 0.05 18.31
C LYS A 22 -10.63 -1.27 18.60
N SER A 23 -10.94 -2.05 17.57
CA SER A 23 -11.70 -3.31 17.68
C SER A 23 -10.82 -4.55 17.86
N LEU A 24 -9.50 -4.38 17.97
CA LEU A 24 -8.58 -5.48 18.17
C LEU A 24 -8.46 -5.86 19.64
N GLU A 25 -8.38 -7.15 19.91
CA GLU A 25 -8.00 -7.68 21.23
C GLU A 25 -6.49 -7.58 21.42
N ILE A 26 -5.99 -7.69 22.66
CA ILE A 26 -4.57 -7.46 22.98
C ILE A 26 -3.67 -8.45 22.24
N GLU A 27 -4.14 -9.68 22.04
CA GLU A 27 -3.44 -10.78 21.37
C GLU A 27 -3.19 -10.47 19.88
N ASP A 28 -4.17 -9.82 19.22
CA ASP A 28 -4.08 -9.44 17.80
C ASP A 28 -2.93 -8.47 17.52
N TYR A 29 -2.47 -7.75 18.55
CA TYR A 29 -1.39 -6.77 18.41
C TYR A 29 0.01 -7.38 18.34
N VAL A 30 0.17 -8.65 18.71
CA VAL A 30 1.48 -9.24 19.05
C VAL A 30 1.99 -10.20 17.98
N VAL A 31 1.10 -10.94 17.33
CA VAL A 31 1.46 -12.06 16.46
C VAL A 31 2.04 -11.59 15.11
N GLN A 32 2.89 -12.43 14.53
CA GLN A 32 3.46 -12.28 13.19
C GLN A 32 3.28 -13.60 12.41
N PRO A 33 2.15 -13.79 11.71
CA PRO A 33 1.84 -15.06 11.06
C PRO A 33 2.60 -15.31 9.74
N ASN A 34 3.27 -14.29 9.21
CA ASN A 34 4.03 -14.33 7.97
C ASN A 34 5.14 -13.26 8.01
N GLU A 35 6.23 -13.45 7.25
CA GLU A 35 7.38 -12.53 7.19
C GLU A 35 7.04 -11.15 6.60
N GLU A 36 6.01 -11.10 5.73
CA GLU A 36 5.46 -9.87 5.13
C GLU A 36 4.67 -9.03 6.14
N VAL A 37 4.14 -9.67 7.19
CA VAL A 37 3.28 -9.06 8.20
C VAL A 37 4.13 -8.56 9.36
N SER A 38 3.80 -7.41 9.93
CA SER A 38 4.36 -6.94 11.19
C SER A 38 3.28 -6.95 12.29
N PRO A 39 3.64 -7.20 13.56
CA PRO A 39 2.71 -7.05 14.66
C PRO A 39 2.12 -5.64 14.69
N ILE A 40 0.82 -5.49 14.96
CA ILE A 40 0.16 -4.18 14.93
C ILE A 40 0.78 -3.25 16.00
N LYS A 41 1.23 -3.80 17.13
CA LYS A 41 1.98 -3.01 18.13
C LYS A 41 3.31 -2.48 17.59
N TRP A 42 3.97 -3.22 16.69
CA TRP A 42 5.20 -2.78 16.06
C TRP A 42 4.96 -1.56 15.17
N HIS A 43 3.89 -1.55 14.35
CA HIS A 43 3.53 -0.35 13.57
C HIS A 43 3.26 0.88 14.45
N LEU A 44 2.59 0.67 15.59
CA LEU A 44 2.32 1.72 16.57
C LEU A 44 3.61 2.28 17.21
N GLY A 45 4.58 1.43 17.51
CA GLY A 45 5.89 1.86 17.99
C GLY A 45 6.72 2.53 16.90
N HIS A 46 6.86 1.88 15.74
CA HIS A 46 7.63 2.30 14.58
C HIS A 46 7.27 3.69 14.07
N THR A 47 5.98 3.96 13.88
CA THR A 47 5.56 5.31 13.46
C THR A 47 5.90 6.38 14.49
N SER A 48 6.02 6.05 15.77
CA SER A 48 6.47 6.98 16.82
C SER A 48 7.98 7.12 16.88
N TRP A 49 8.69 6.02 16.67
CA TRP A 49 10.14 5.97 16.52
C TRP A 49 10.60 6.89 15.38
N PHE A 50 9.88 6.91 14.25
CA PHE A 50 10.18 7.83 13.15
C PHE A 50 10.15 9.28 13.62
N PHE A 51 9.10 9.70 14.34
CA PHE A 51 9.01 11.05 14.88
C PHE A 51 10.08 11.32 15.96
N GLU A 52 10.46 10.32 16.75
CA GLU A 52 11.50 10.48 17.77
C GLU A 52 12.88 10.70 17.14
N GLU A 53 13.35 9.73 16.36
CA GLU A 53 14.71 9.71 15.81
C GLU A 53 14.92 10.79 14.75
N ILE A 54 13.98 10.92 13.81
CA ILE A 54 14.16 11.79 12.63
C ILE A 54 13.87 13.26 12.97
N ILE A 55 13.04 13.53 13.99
CA ILE A 55 12.54 14.90 14.26
C ILE A 55 12.87 15.36 15.68
N LEU A 56 12.40 14.65 16.72
CA LEU A 56 12.50 15.13 18.10
C LEU A 56 13.95 15.28 18.57
N LEU A 57 14.77 14.24 18.36
CA LEU A 57 16.18 14.24 18.81
C LEU A 57 17.04 15.26 18.05
N LYS A 58 16.68 15.58 16.81
CA LYS A 58 17.34 16.62 16.01
C LYS A 58 16.98 18.03 16.42
N PHE A 59 15.72 18.25 16.81
CA PHE A 59 15.26 19.58 17.18
C PHE A 59 15.68 20.00 18.60
N LYS A 60 15.76 19.03 19.53
CA LYS A 60 16.15 19.31 20.92
C LYS A 60 17.53 18.73 21.20
N ASN A 61 18.56 19.57 21.04
CA ASN A 61 19.93 19.24 21.46
C ASN A 61 19.93 18.67 22.89
N ASN A 62 20.66 17.58 23.10
CA ASN A 62 20.79 16.84 24.37
C ASN A 62 19.52 16.12 24.87
N LYS A 63 18.49 15.95 24.04
CA LYS A 63 17.33 15.12 24.40
C LYS A 63 17.73 13.64 24.39
N LYS A 64 17.44 12.93 25.48
CA LYS A 64 17.57 11.46 25.55
C LYS A 64 16.36 10.80 24.89
N ARG A 65 16.57 9.60 24.33
CA ARG A 65 15.49 8.73 23.85
C ARG A 65 14.51 8.44 24.98
N TYR A 66 13.24 8.21 24.62
CA TYR A 66 12.24 7.75 25.57
C TYR A 66 12.65 6.41 26.21
N ASN A 67 13.23 5.52 25.40
CA ASN A 67 13.84 4.27 25.85
C ASN A 67 14.92 3.86 24.84
N GLU A 68 16.16 3.63 25.29
CA GLU A 68 17.28 3.31 24.38
C GLU A 68 17.05 2.03 23.56
N THR A 69 16.33 1.05 24.11
CA THR A 69 16.03 -0.21 23.37
C THR A 69 15.04 -0.01 22.23
N TYR A 70 14.24 1.06 22.25
CA TYR A 70 13.20 1.29 21.24
C TYR A 70 13.78 1.63 19.88
N ASN A 71 14.99 2.19 19.83
CA ASN A 71 15.67 2.39 18.55
C ASN A 71 15.86 1.05 17.83
N THR A 72 16.43 0.05 18.50
CA THR A 72 16.63 -1.28 17.90
C THR A 72 15.32 -1.99 17.58
N ILE A 73 14.31 -1.90 18.45
CA ILE A 73 13.05 -2.64 18.28
C ILE A 73 12.22 -2.05 17.13
N PHE A 74 12.20 -0.73 17.00
CA PHE A 74 11.30 -0.02 16.09
C PHE A 74 11.99 0.57 14.87
N ASN A 75 13.32 0.61 14.78
CA ASN A 75 13.99 0.85 13.51
C ASN A 75 13.60 -0.25 12.51
N SER A 76 13.11 0.16 11.34
CA SER A 76 12.69 -0.77 10.29
C SER A 76 13.89 -1.33 9.53
N TYR A 77 14.75 -0.43 9.04
CA TYR A 77 15.82 -0.75 8.10
C TYR A 77 16.91 0.32 7.99
N TYR A 78 16.84 1.44 8.71
CA TYR A 78 17.79 2.54 8.59
C TYR A 78 19.13 2.15 9.22
N LYS A 79 20.09 1.72 8.38
CA LYS A 79 21.39 1.21 8.84
C LYS A 79 22.26 2.34 9.39
N SER A 80 22.13 3.55 8.84
CA SER A 80 22.79 4.77 9.31
C SER A 80 22.37 5.19 10.72
N ILE A 81 21.13 4.89 11.12
CA ILE A 81 20.59 5.24 12.45
C ILE A 81 20.97 4.20 13.52
N GLY A 82 21.25 2.96 13.12
CA GLY A 82 21.80 1.92 13.98
C GLY A 82 21.23 0.53 13.73
N ASN A 83 21.42 -0.35 14.72
CA ASN A 83 20.90 -1.71 14.68
C ASN A 83 19.36 -1.74 14.61
N HIS A 84 18.82 -2.80 14.03
CA HIS A 84 17.38 -3.08 14.04
C HIS A 84 17.11 -4.54 14.34
N TRP A 85 15.96 -4.81 14.94
CA TRP A 85 15.48 -6.17 15.15
C TRP A 85 15.10 -6.83 13.82
N THR A 86 15.43 -8.10 13.67
CA THR A 86 15.17 -8.88 12.44
C THR A 86 13.68 -8.86 12.11
N GLN A 87 13.34 -8.47 10.87
CA GLN A 87 11.96 -8.22 10.45
C GLN A 87 11.04 -9.43 10.65
N ASN A 88 11.46 -10.63 10.26
CA ASN A 88 10.66 -11.84 10.38
C ASN A 88 10.53 -12.38 11.81
N LEU A 89 11.21 -11.74 12.79
CA LEU A 89 11.17 -12.11 14.21
C LEU A 89 10.48 -11.06 15.08
N ARG A 90 9.85 -10.02 14.50
CA ARG A 90 9.15 -8.96 15.26
C ARG A 90 8.05 -9.51 16.18
N GLY A 91 7.38 -10.59 15.77
CA GLY A 91 6.33 -11.26 16.56
C GLY A 91 6.82 -12.04 17.77
N GLN A 92 8.14 -12.29 17.90
CA GLN A 92 8.71 -12.96 19.07
C GLN A 92 8.82 -12.03 20.30
N LEU A 93 8.72 -10.72 20.08
CA LEU A 93 8.88 -9.73 21.12
C LEU A 93 7.56 -9.53 21.88
N SER A 94 7.42 -10.13 23.05
CA SER A 94 6.29 -9.88 23.96
C SER A 94 6.36 -8.48 24.61
N ARG A 95 7.55 -7.90 24.71
CA ARG A 95 7.82 -6.53 25.18
C ARG A 95 8.37 -5.66 24.04
N PRO A 96 8.06 -4.36 24.02
CA PRO A 96 7.16 -3.65 24.93
C PRO A 96 5.71 -4.07 24.74
N THR A 97 4.93 -4.00 25.83
CA THR A 97 3.49 -4.27 25.83
C THR A 97 2.74 -3.22 25.01
N VAL A 98 1.51 -3.56 24.60
CA VAL A 98 0.61 -2.63 23.90
C VAL A 98 0.39 -1.35 24.71
N GLN A 99 0.28 -1.45 26.04
CA GLN A 99 0.10 -0.29 26.91
C GLN A 99 1.35 0.60 26.98
N GLU A 100 2.55 0.03 27.05
CA GLU A 100 3.81 0.78 27.01
C GLU A 100 3.98 1.52 25.68
N ILE A 101 3.62 0.89 24.56
CA ILE A 101 3.66 1.52 23.23
C ILE A 101 2.64 2.66 23.13
N LYS A 102 1.44 2.49 23.71
CA LYS A 102 0.44 3.59 23.80
C LYS A 102 0.96 4.76 24.64
N LYS A 103 1.67 4.50 25.75
CA LYS A 103 2.33 5.55 26.56
C LYS A 103 3.41 6.27 25.75
N TYR A 104 4.27 5.53 25.06
CA TYR A 104 5.30 6.07 24.17
C TYR A 104 4.71 6.95 23.06
N ARG A 105 3.68 6.46 22.37
CA ARG A 105 2.92 7.24 21.37
C ARG A 105 2.43 8.57 21.93
N ASN A 106 1.82 8.55 23.11
CA ASN A 106 1.28 9.76 23.74
C ASN A 106 2.38 10.77 24.11
N TYR A 107 3.53 10.28 24.57
CA TYR A 107 4.69 11.12 24.84
C TYR A 107 5.19 11.81 23.56
N ILE A 108 5.42 11.05 22.50
CA ILE A 108 5.86 11.58 21.20
C ILE A 108 4.85 12.56 20.62
N ASN A 109 3.54 12.26 20.72
CA ASN A 109 2.50 13.19 20.27
C ASN A 109 2.61 14.56 20.96
N LYS A 110 2.82 14.58 22.27
CA LYS A 110 2.97 15.83 23.04
C LYS A 110 4.23 16.59 22.62
N GLU A 111 5.35 15.91 22.47
CA GLU A 111 6.62 16.56 22.12
C GLU A 111 6.62 17.09 20.68
N ILE A 112 6.13 16.32 19.71
CA ILE A 112 6.00 16.79 18.32
C ILE A 112 4.99 17.93 18.19
N SER A 113 3.88 17.88 18.93
CA SER A 113 2.92 19.00 18.93
C SER A 113 3.58 20.29 19.41
N LYS A 114 4.41 20.23 20.45
CA LYS A 114 5.19 21.39 20.92
C LYS A 114 6.15 21.90 19.85
N ILE A 115 6.84 21.00 19.12
CA ILE A 115 7.73 21.38 18.02
C ILE A 115 6.94 22.06 16.89
N ILE A 116 5.78 21.53 16.51
CA ILE A 116 4.92 22.13 15.49
C ILE A 116 4.50 23.55 15.91
N THR A 117 4.11 23.74 17.17
CA THR A 117 3.64 25.06 17.63
C THR A 117 4.76 26.06 17.83
N SER A 118 5.98 25.63 18.19
CA SER A 118 7.09 26.53 18.51
C SER A 118 8.08 26.76 17.37
N ASN A 119 8.13 25.89 16.35
CA ASN A 119 9.01 26.12 15.21
C ASN A 119 8.54 27.39 14.47
N LYS A 120 9.46 28.30 14.12
CA LYS A 120 9.13 29.59 13.48
C LYS A 120 8.81 29.42 11.98
N ASN A 121 7.92 28.48 11.64
CA ASN A 121 7.65 27.98 10.28
C ASN A 121 8.92 27.53 9.53
N ASP A 122 9.79 26.80 10.22
CA ASP A 122 11.00 26.26 9.61
C ASP A 122 10.62 25.26 8.50
N LYS A 123 11.11 25.50 7.27
CA LYS A 123 10.75 24.70 6.11
C LYS A 123 11.25 23.26 6.21
N LYS A 124 12.45 23.04 6.75
CA LYS A 124 13.06 21.71 6.89
C LYS A 124 12.29 20.90 7.93
N ILE A 125 12.00 21.49 9.09
CA ILE A 125 11.23 20.81 10.15
C ILE A 125 9.81 20.50 9.68
N ASN A 126 9.14 21.46 9.03
CA ASN A 126 7.79 21.25 8.51
C ASN A 126 7.76 20.17 7.42
N PHE A 127 8.79 20.08 6.58
CA PHE A 127 8.95 19.00 5.62
C PHE A 127 9.11 17.63 6.32
N LEU A 128 9.99 17.51 7.32
CA LEU A 128 10.19 16.25 8.04
C LEU A 128 8.93 15.80 8.79
N ILE A 129 8.19 16.72 9.41
CA ILE A 129 6.90 16.40 10.05
C ILE A 129 5.89 15.94 9.00
N GLN A 130 5.84 16.59 7.83
CA GLN A 130 4.98 16.18 6.74
C GLN A 130 5.37 14.80 6.18
N LEU A 131 6.67 14.51 6.08
CA LEU A 131 7.18 13.18 5.74
C LEU A 131 6.74 12.14 6.77
N GLY A 132 6.91 12.40 8.08
CA GLY A 132 6.47 11.50 9.14
C GLY A 132 4.96 11.26 9.16
N ILE A 133 4.16 12.27 8.82
CA ILE A 133 2.70 12.13 8.65
C ILE A 133 2.38 11.17 7.50
N ASN A 134 3.02 11.36 6.33
CA ASN A 134 2.79 10.50 5.16
C ASN A 134 3.32 9.07 5.41
N HIS A 135 4.46 8.92 6.08
CA HIS A 135 4.99 7.65 6.53
C HIS A 135 3.99 6.90 7.42
N GLU A 136 3.35 7.59 8.36
CA GLU A 136 2.30 6.97 9.18
C GLU A 136 1.05 6.60 8.38
N GLU A 137 0.68 7.37 7.36
CA GLU A 137 -0.41 7.00 6.43
C GLU A 137 -0.08 5.71 5.65
N GLN A 138 1.18 5.49 5.24
CA GLN A 138 1.62 4.19 4.68
C GLN A 138 1.40 3.06 5.69
N HIS A 139 1.77 3.30 6.95
CA HIS A 139 1.55 2.33 8.03
C HIS A 139 0.08 2.11 8.39
N GLN A 140 -0.81 3.08 8.17
CA GLN A 140 -2.25 2.86 8.34
C GLN A 140 -2.80 1.86 7.32
N GLU A 141 -2.31 1.93 6.08
CA GLU A 141 -2.63 0.95 5.05
C GLU A 141 -2.07 -0.44 5.39
N LEU A 142 -0.79 -0.51 5.81
CA LEU A 142 -0.16 -1.77 6.25
C LEU A 142 -0.89 -2.39 7.44
N ILE A 143 -1.29 -1.59 8.44
CA ILE A 143 -2.07 -2.07 9.60
C ILE A 143 -3.34 -2.80 9.14
N LEU A 144 -4.06 -2.29 8.12
CA LEU A 144 -5.28 -2.95 7.62
C LEU A 144 -4.97 -4.25 6.87
N MET A 145 -3.87 -4.30 6.10
CA MET A 145 -3.42 -5.53 5.43
C MET A 145 -3.01 -6.59 6.46
N ASP A 146 -2.28 -6.18 7.49
CA ASP A 146 -1.71 -7.04 8.52
C ASP A 146 -2.79 -7.56 9.47
N ILE A 147 -3.76 -6.71 9.88
CA ILE A 147 -4.97 -7.13 10.59
C ILE A 147 -5.73 -8.18 9.77
N LYS A 148 -5.90 -7.94 8.46
CA LYS A 148 -6.61 -8.91 7.60
C LYS A 148 -5.91 -10.27 7.62
N PHE A 149 -4.58 -10.29 7.56
CA PHE A 149 -3.82 -11.53 7.61
C PHE A 149 -3.94 -12.23 8.98
N VAL A 150 -3.75 -11.49 10.07
CA VAL A 150 -3.84 -12.00 11.45
C VAL A 150 -5.22 -12.61 11.71
N LEU A 151 -6.29 -11.93 11.33
CA LEU A 151 -7.65 -12.46 11.54
C LEU A 151 -7.99 -13.61 10.59
N ASN A 152 -7.42 -13.64 9.38
CA ASN A 152 -7.64 -14.74 8.44
C ASN A 152 -7.11 -16.07 8.97
N ILE A 153 -5.95 -16.11 9.63
CA ILE A 153 -5.36 -17.38 10.05
C ILE A 153 -6.15 -18.08 11.17
N ASN A 154 -7.04 -17.36 11.86
CA ASN A 154 -7.90 -17.91 12.89
C ASN A 154 -8.97 -18.84 12.32
N LEU A 155 -9.26 -19.94 13.01
CA LEU A 155 -10.29 -20.90 12.62
C LEU A 155 -11.69 -20.27 12.56
N ASN A 156 -12.01 -19.42 13.55
CA ASN A 156 -13.32 -18.78 13.66
C ASN A 156 -13.53 -17.54 12.75
N LYS A 157 -12.66 -17.32 11.75
CA LYS A 157 -12.77 -16.26 10.71
C LYS A 157 -13.43 -14.96 11.20
N ILE A 158 -12.78 -14.33 12.17
CA ILE A 158 -13.30 -13.17 12.90
C ILE A 158 -13.38 -11.95 11.98
N SER A 159 -14.54 -11.28 11.94
CA SER A 159 -14.73 -10.04 11.19
C SER A 159 -14.13 -8.84 11.95
N PHE A 160 -13.30 -8.05 11.29
CA PHE A 160 -12.81 -6.77 11.83
C PHE A 160 -13.89 -5.67 11.83
N SER A 161 -14.71 -5.62 10.77
CA SER A 161 -15.82 -4.68 10.62
C SER A 161 -17.16 -5.42 10.47
N LYS A 162 -18.21 -4.90 11.09
CA LYS A 162 -19.57 -5.45 10.99
C LYS A 162 -20.38 -4.85 9.83
N ASN A 163 -19.80 -3.92 9.09
CA ASN A 163 -20.49 -3.29 7.97
C ASN A 163 -20.69 -4.29 6.83
N LYS A 164 -21.81 -4.17 6.12
CA LYS A 164 -22.06 -5.02 4.96
C LYS A 164 -21.31 -4.47 3.76
N ILE A 165 -20.64 -5.36 3.04
CA ILE A 165 -20.03 -5.03 1.75
C ILE A 165 -21.17 -4.73 0.76
N PRO A 166 -21.17 -3.56 0.10
CA PRO A 166 -22.21 -3.21 -0.85
C PRO A 166 -22.14 -4.14 -2.06
N LYS A 167 -23.31 -4.59 -2.55
CA LYS A 167 -23.41 -5.26 -3.84
C LYS A 167 -23.32 -4.20 -4.93
N ILE A 168 -22.40 -4.35 -5.87
CA ILE A 168 -22.25 -3.43 -6.98
C ILE A 168 -22.58 -4.17 -8.28
N LYS A 169 -23.32 -3.49 -9.15
CA LYS A 169 -23.65 -3.98 -10.48
C LYS A 169 -22.57 -3.55 -11.46
N ARG A 170 -22.06 -4.50 -12.23
CA ARG A 170 -21.20 -4.21 -13.39
C ARG A 170 -21.95 -3.29 -14.36
N LYS A 171 -21.40 -2.10 -14.63
CA LYS A 171 -21.71 -1.33 -15.83
C LYS A 171 -20.56 -1.53 -16.79
N LEU A 172 -20.78 -2.14 -17.95
CA LEU A 172 -19.69 -2.38 -18.91
C LEU A 172 -19.17 -1.05 -19.45
N GLU A 173 -17.92 -0.71 -19.16
CA GLU A 173 -17.27 0.46 -19.75
C GLU A 173 -16.11 0.09 -20.66
N LYS A 174 -15.90 0.95 -21.65
CA LYS A 174 -14.97 0.78 -22.77
C LYS A 174 -13.53 1.09 -22.34
N TRP A 175 -12.58 0.60 -23.14
CA TRP A 175 -11.19 1.04 -23.14
C TRP A 175 -11.08 2.56 -23.28
N GLN A 176 -10.15 3.17 -22.54
CA GLN A 176 -9.71 4.54 -22.76
C GLN A 176 -8.49 4.51 -23.70
N TYR A 177 -8.55 5.31 -24.76
CA TYR A 177 -7.52 5.42 -25.78
C TYR A 177 -6.63 6.64 -25.50
N PHE A 178 -5.35 6.49 -25.82
CA PHE A 178 -4.33 7.52 -25.70
C PHE A 178 -3.48 7.51 -26.97
N ASP A 179 -3.28 8.70 -27.52
CA ASP A 179 -2.48 8.90 -28.72
C ASP A 179 -0.99 8.72 -28.43
N GLU A 180 -0.21 8.58 -29.49
CA GLU A 180 1.24 8.59 -29.38
C GLU A 180 1.76 9.99 -29.08
N GLY A 181 2.91 10.07 -28.42
CA GLY A 181 3.63 11.34 -28.29
C GLY A 181 4.44 11.48 -27.00
N LEU A 182 4.85 12.72 -26.74
CA LEU A 182 5.66 13.08 -25.60
C LEU A 182 4.78 13.52 -24.43
N TYR A 183 4.87 12.79 -23.31
CA TYR A 183 4.12 13.06 -22.09
C TYR A 183 5.06 13.50 -20.96
N LEU A 184 4.53 14.29 -20.02
CA LEU A 184 5.21 14.61 -18.77
C LEU A 184 4.71 13.68 -17.67
N VAL A 185 5.64 12.98 -17.01
CA VAL A 185 5.39 12.08 -15.88
C VAL A 185 6.26 12.45 -14.68
N GLY A 186 5.83 12.07 -13.49
CA GLY A 186 6.49 12.44 -12.24
C GLY A 186 5.98 13.75 -11.65
N ALA A 187 6.34 13.92 -10.38
CA ALA A 187 5.92 15.01 -9.52
C ALA A 187 6.61 16.32 -9.83
N ASP A 188 5.82 17.39 -9.82
CA ASP A 188 6.34 18.74 -9.66
C ASP A 188 6.56 19.09 -8.18
N ASN A 189 7.25 20.21 -7.93
CA ASN A 189 7.60 20.64 -6.57
C ASN A 189 6.49 21.42 -5.85
N ARG A 190 5.21 21.36 -6.29
CA ARG A 190 4.11 22.16 -5.71
C ARG A 190 3.48 21.55 -4.46
N MET A 191 3.48 20.22 -4.35
CA MET A 191 2.91 19.48 -3.22
C MET A 191 3.91 18.49 -2.64
N PHE A 192 3.63 17.99 -1.44
CA PHE A 192 4.41 16.89 -0.88
C PHE A 192 4.32 15.66 -1.78
N THR A 193 5.49 15.09 -2.06
CA THR A 193 5.73 13.91 -2.88
C THR A 193 6.98 13.24 -2.32
N TYR A 194 7.06 11.92 -2.42
CA TYR A 194 8.30 11.22 -2.11
C TYR A 194 9.38 11.54 -3.15
N ASP A 195 10.64 11.40 -2.77
CA ASP A 195 11.79 11.53 -3.67
C ASP A 195 11.64 10.62 -4.90
N ASN A 196 11.15 9.39 -4.73
CA ASN A 196 10.97 8.42 -5.82
C ASN A 196 9.95 8.85 -6.89
N GLU A 197 9.12 9.88 -6.62
CA GLU A 197 8.17 10.45 -7.57
C GLU A 197 8.82 11.53 -8.46
N LYS A 198 10.09 11.87 -8.21
CA LYS A 198 10.81 13.01 -8.81
C LYS A 198 12.07 12.57 -9.58
N PRO A 199 12.57 13.42 -10.49
CA PRO A 199 11.94 14.65 -10.99
C PRO A 199 10.83 14.36 -12.01
N GLN A 200 9.99 15.37 -12.28
CA GLN A 200 9.15 15.37 -13.46
C GLN A 200 10.02 15.37 -14.72
N HIS A 201 9.73 14.48 -15.66
CA HIS A 201 10.51 14.29 -16.88
C HIS A 201 9.61 13.92 -18.07
N LYS A 202 10.20 13.98 -19.26
CA LYS A 202 9.53 13.65 -20.53
C LYS A 202 9.71 12.17 -20.85
N VAL A 203 8.63 11.52 -21.28
CA VAL A 203 8.65 10.13 -21.79
C VAL A 203 7.88 10.07 -23.10
N TYR A 204 8.39 9.31 -24.07
CA TYR A 204 7.68 9.01 -25.31
C TYR A 204 6.77 7.79 -25.10
N ILE A 205 5.51 7.89 -25.49
CA ILE A 205 4.50 6.85 -25.35
C ILE A 205 3.96 6.52 -26.74
N ASN A 206 3.96 5.22 -27.08
CA ASN A 206 3.29 4.67 -28.25
C ASN A 206 1.77 4.65 -28.04
N PRO A 207 0.95 4.60 -29.10
CA PRO A 207 -0.49 4.65 -28.92
C PRO A 207 -0.96 3.39 -28.19
N PHE A 208 -1.75 3.59 -27.14
CA PHE A 208 -2.21 2.50 -26.28
C PHE A 208 -3.64 2.72 -25.81
N ARG A 209 -4.23 1.64 -25.33
CA ARG A 209 -5.49 1.70 -24.61
C ARG A 209 -5.40 0.97 -23.29
N ILE A 210 -6.04 1.52 -22.27
CA ILE A 210 -6.12 0.95 -20.93
C ILE A 210 -7.59 0.77 -20.55
N ASN A 211 -7.89 -0.35 -19.89
CA ASN A 211 -9.24 -0.63 -19.48
C ASN A 211 -9.66 0.34 -18.38
N LYS A 212 -10.87 0.92 -18.47
CA LYS A 212 -11.44 1.78 -17.42
C LYS A 212 -11.85 1.00 -16.18
N GLN A 213 -11.96 -0.32 -16.28
CA GLN A 213 -12.36 -1.18 -15.19
C GLN A 213 -11.24 -2.11 -14.73
N TYR A 214 -11.27 -2.49 -13.46
CA TYR A 214 -10.48 -3.61 -12.96
C TYR A 214 -11.01 -4.95 -13.49
N VAL A 215 -10.12 -5.93 -13.56
CA VAL A 215 -10.51 -7.34 -13.78
C VAL A 215 -11.36 -7.81 -12.61
N THR A 216 -12.47 -8.48 -12.92
CA THR A 216 -13.42 -8.96 -11.90
C THR A 216 -13.07 -10.36 -11.39
N ASN A 217 -13.58 -10.73 -10.23
CA ASN A 217 -13.54 -12.10 -9.71
C ASN A 217 -14.15 -13.11 -10.71
N ASN A 218 -15.25 -12.77 -11.38
CA ASN A 218 -15.88 -13.59 -12.42
C ASN A 218 -14.97 -13.80 -13.63
N ASP A 219 -14.28 -12.75 -14.07
CA ASP A 219 -13.35 -12.84 -15.20
C ASP A 219 -12.07 -13.60 -14.81
N TYR A 220 -11.61 -13.49 -13.56
CA TYR A 220 -10.48 -14.27 -13.03
C TYR A 220 -10.81 -15.75 -12.86
N LYS A 221 -12.04 -16.10 -12.45
CA LYS A 221 -12.51 -17.50 -12.42
C LYS A 221 -12.41 -18.19 -13.78
N LYS A 222 -12.61 -17.46 -14.88
CA LYS A 222 -12.45 -18.02 -16.25
C LYS A 222 -11.01 -18.43 -16.52
N PHE A 223 -10.04 -17.61 -16.09
CA PHE A 223 -8.61 -17.94 -16.17
C PHE A 223 -8.29 -19.22 -15.39
N ILE A 224 -8.78 -19.34 -14.15
CA ILE A 224 -8.62 -20.56 -13.34
C ILE A 224 -9.28 -21.77 -14.02
N ALA A 225 -10.54 -21.64 -14.44
CA ALA A 225 -11.31 -22.73 -15.06
C ALA A 225 -10.68 -23.23 -16.36
N GLN A 226 -10.00 -22.37 -17.12
CA GLN A 226 -9.26 -22.73 -18.33
C GLN A 226 -7.84 -23.24 -18.05
N LYS A 227 -7.58 -23.68 -16.82
CA LYS A 227 -6.31 -24.22 -16.34
C LYS A 227 -5.16 -23.21 -16.37
N GLY A 228 -5.45 -21.94 -16.10
CA GLY A 228 -4.46 -20.85 -16.14
C GLY A 228 -3.25 -21.08 -15.24
N TYR A 229 -3.46 -21.63 -14.05
CA TYR A 229 -2.40 -21.99 -13.09
C TYR A 229 -1.63 -23.28 -13.46
N GLN A 230 -2.03 -24.00 -14.51
CA GLN A 230 -1.38 -25.24 -14.96
C GLN A 230 -0.77 -25.12 -16.36
N LYS A 231 -0.76 -23.92 -16.95
CA LYS A 231 -0.32 -23.66 -18.32
C LYS A 231 0.93 -22.78 -18.32
N PRO A 232 2.15 -23.35 -18.40
CA PRO A 232 3.40 -22.58 -18.29
C PRO A 232 3.51 -21.47 -19.34
N GLN A 233 2.85 -21.61 -20.51
CA GLN A 233 2.92 -20.58 -21.55
C GLN A 233 2.40 -19.21 -21.10
N TYR A 234 1.58 -19.11 -20.05
CA TYR A 234 1.08 -17.82 -19.55
C TYR A 234 2.05 -17.15 -18.57
N TRP A 235 2.97 -17.90 -17.96
CA TRP A 235 3.76 -17.43 -16.84
C TRP A 235 5.15 -16.96 -17.29
N LEU A 236 5.71 -15.99 -16.57
CA LEU A 236 7.15 -15.73 -16.59
C LEU A 236 7.87 -16.91 -15.91
N SER A 237 9.11 -17.22 -16.27
CA SER A 237 9.84 -18.39 -15.72
C SER A 237 9.83 -18.42 -14.19
N LYS A 238 10.29 -17.33 -13.54
CA LYS A 238 10.27 -17.19 -12.08
C LYS A 238 8.87 -17.28 -11.48
N GLY A 239 7.85 -16.81 -12.21
CA GLY A 239 6.45 -16.93 -11.80
C GLY A 239 5.95 -18.36 -11.87
N TRP A 240 6.38 -19.13 -12.88
CA TRP A 240 6.06 -20.55 -13.03
C TRP A 240 6.77 -21.40 -11.97
N GLU A 241 8.04 -21.11 -11.66
CA GLU A 241 8.73 -21.76 -10.54
C GLU A 241 7.99 -21.47 -9.23
N TRP A 242 7.69 -20.19 -8.96
CA TRP A 242 7.00 -19.77 -7.75
C TRP A 242 5.62 -20.40 -7.59
N VAL A 243 4.79 -20.42 -8.64
CA VAL A 243 3.42 -20.98 -8.59
C VAL A 243 3.46 -22.48 -8.26
N ASN A 244 4.44 -23.21 -8.77
CA ASN A 244 4.60 -24.64 -8.52
C ASN A 244 5.18 -24.91 -7.13
N SER A 245 6.28 -24.23 -6.75
CA SER A 245 6.94 -24.42 -5.45
C SER A 245 6.01 -24.09 -4.27
N ASN A 246 5.13 -23.11 -4.43
CA ASN A 246 4.18 -22.67 -3.39
C ASN A 246 2.77 -23.23 -3.59
N GLN A 247 2.56 -24.09 -4.60
CA GLN A 247 1.27 -24.73 -4.90
C GLN A 247 0.10 -23.73 -5.03
N ILE A 248 0.37 -22.58 -5.66
CA ILE A 248 -0.62 -21.51 -5.79
C ILE A 248 -1.65 -21.91 -6.86
N SER A 249 -2.93 -21.79 -6.54
CA SER A 249 -4.04 -22.20 -7.43
C SER A 249 -5.16 -21.18 -7.57
N CYS A 250 -5.17 -20.15 -6.73
CA CYS A 250 -6.17 -19.09 -6.69
C CYS A 250 -5.65 -17.88 -5.88
N PRO A 251 -6.27 -16.68 -6.01
CA PRO A 251 -5.91 -15.49 -5.23
C PRO A 251 -5.88 -15.73 -3.72
N LEU A 252 -5.07 -14.95 -3.00
CA LEU A 252 -4.95 -15.09 -1.55
C LEU A 252 -6.31 -14.79 -0.88
N TYR A 253 -6.65 -15.57 0.14
CA TYR A 253 -7.93 -15.57 0.87
C TYR A 253 -9.13 -16.23 0.17
N TRP A 254 -9.00 -16.71 -1.07
CA TRP A 254 -10.02 -17.57 -1.66
C TRP A 254 -9.96 -18.97 -1.04
N ASN A 255 -11.13 -19.49 -0.65
CA ASN A 255 -11.28 -20.81 -0.09
C ASN A 255 -12.39 -21.56 -0.85
N TYR A 256 -12.01 -22.67 -1.45
CA TYR A 256 -12.94 -23.59 -2.10
C TYR A 256 -13.49 -24.56 -1.05
N ASN A 257 -14.81 -24.64 -0.93
CA ASN A 257 -15.41 -25.72 -0.16
C ASN A 257 -15.63 -26.98 -1.02
N ASN A 258 -15.90 -28.10 -0.35
CA ASN A 258 -16.12 -29.41 -0.98
C ASN A 258 -17.28 -29.43 -1.99
N LYS A 259 -18.14 -28.39 -2.01
CA LYS A 259 -19.26 -28.25 -2.93
C LYS A 259 -18.95 -27.34 -4.14
N GLY A 260 -17.68 -26.94 -4.31
CA GLY A 260 -17.23 -26.09 -5.42
C GLY A 260 -17.60 -24.61 -5.30
N THR A 261 -18.20 -24.17 -4.18
CA THR A 261 -18.46 -22.75 -3.94
C THR A 261 -17.24 -22.08 -3.32
N ILE A 262 -16.96 -20.85 -3.75
CA ILE A 262 -15.81 -20.07 -3.30
C ILE A 262 -16.25 -19.07 -2.24
N LYS A 263 -15.57 -19.09 -1.11
CA LYS A 263 -15.65 -18.02 -0.10
C LYS A 263 -14.36 -17.22 -0.08
N GLU A 264 -14.46 -15.95 0.23
CA GLU A 264 -13.32 -15.05 0.42
C GLU A 264 -13.32 -14.54 1.86
N PHE A 265 -12.17 -14.60 2.52
CA PHE A 265 -12.00 -13.88 3.79
C PHE A 265 -11.75 -12.39 3.53
N THR A 266 -12.59 -11.55 4.11
CA THR A 266 -12.51 -10.08 4.03
C THR A 266 -12.34 -9.49 5.44
N LEU A 267 -11.99 -8.21 5.54
CA LEU A 267 -12.06 -7.50 6.83
C LEU A 267 -13.50 -7.42 7.41
N HIS A 268 -14.51 -7.81 6.65
CA HIS A 268 -15.91 -7.91 7.10
C HIS A 268 -16.31 -9.34 7.49
N GLY A 269 -15.34 -10.27 7.52
CA GLY A 269 -15.57 -11.70 7.75
C GLY A 269 -15.59 -12.51 6.45
N LEU A 270 -16.06 -13.75 6.55
CA LEU A 270 -16.10 -14.69 5.43
C LEU A 270 -17.34 -14.45 4.54
N TYR A 271 -17.12 -14.06 3.29
CA TYR A 271 -18.18 -13.81 2.31
C TYR A 271 -18.19 -14.86 1.21
N SER A 272 -19.36 -15.08 0.60
CA SER A 272 -19.39 -15.72 -0.72
C SER A 272 -18.70 -14.80 -1.72
N LEU A 273 -17.86 -15.35 -2.60
CA LEU A 273 -17.08 -14.55 -3.54
C LEU A 273 -18.01 -13.64 -4.39
N ILE A 274 -17.79 -12.34 -4.31
CA ILE A 274 -18.59 -11.35 -5.05
C ILE A 274 -18.06 -11.29 -6.49
N GLY A 275 -18.76 -11.94 -7.42
CA GLY A 275 -18.28 -12.13 -8.78
C GLY A 275 -17.95 -10.84 -9.55
N ASP A 276 -18.74 -9.78 -9.37
CA ASP A 276 -18.54 -8.50 -10.07
C ASP A 276 -17.59 -7.54 -9.34
N ALA A 277 -17.06 -7.91 -8.16
CA ALA A 277 -16.02 -7.14 -7.49
C ALA A 277 -14.66 -7.33 -8.20
N PRO A 278 -13.73 -6.35 -8.09
CA PRO A 278 -12.36 -6.52 -8.56
C PRO A 278 -11.68 -7.73 -7.93
N VAL A 279 -10.89 -8.48 -8.70
CA VAL A 279 -10.00 -9.50 -8.14
C VAL A 279 -8.91 -8.82 -7.30
N CYS A 280 -8.69 -9.33 -6.10
CA CYS A 280 -7.80 -8.75 -5.10
C CYS A 280 -6.80 -9.79 -4.54
N HIS A 281 -5.69 -9.31 -3.98
CA HIS A 281 -4.66 -10.11 -3.30
C HIS A 281 -3.96 -11.13 -4.21
N ILE A 282 -3.44 -10.59 -5.31
CA ILE A 282 -2.71 -11.35 -6.33
C ILE A 282 -1.28 -10.82 -6.46
N SER A 283 -0.37 -11.71 -6.82
CA SER A 283 1.03 -11.36 -7.08
C SER A 283 1.18 -10.68 -8.45
N TYR A 284 2.35 -10.06 -8.70
CA TYR A 284 2.70 -9.58 -10.03
C TYR A 284 2.71 -10.73 -11.03
N TYR A 285 3.19 -11.91 -10.63
CA TYR A 285 3.20 -13.11 -11.48
C TYR A 285 1.79 -13.51 -11.92
N GLU A 286 0.84 -13.55 -10.98
CA GLU A 286 -0.57 -13.82 -11.26
C GLU A 286 -1.18 -12.76 -12.19
N ALA A 287 -0.91 -11.48 -11.94
CA ALA A 287 -1.39 -10.37 -12.77
C ALA A 287 -0.85 -10.43 -14.21
N SER A 288 0.45 -10.69 -14.37
CA SER A 288 1.11 -10.84 -15.67
C SER A 288 0.57 -12.05 -16.43
N ALA A 289 0.40 -13.20 -15.76
CA ALA A 289 -0.11 -14.41 -16.38
C ALA A 289 -1.56 -14.25 -16.85
N TYR A 290 -2.40 -13.63 -16.02
CA TYR A 290 -3.76 -13.30 -16.41
C TYR A 290 -3.81 -12.36 -17.61
N ALA A 291 -3.00 -11.29 -17.61
CA ALA A 291 -2.95 -10.35 -18.73
C ALA A 291 -2.58 -11.04 -20.04
N LYS A 292 -1.57 -11.92 -20.02
CA LYS A 292 -1.16 -12.73 -21.17
C LYS A 292 -2.28 -13.66 -21.65
N TRP A 293 -2.94 -14.39 -20.73
CA TRP A 293 -4.10 -15.22 -21.06
C TRP A 293 -5.25 -14.41 -21.69
N ALA A 294 -5.48 -13.19 -21.22
CA ALA A 294 -6.51 -12.29 -21.73
C ALA A 294 -6.11 -11.57 -23.04
N ASN A 295 -5.05 -12.04 -23.72
CA ASN A 295 -4.47 -11.43 -24.92
C ASN A 295 -4.27 -9.91 -24.75
N SER A 296 -3.66 -9.54 -23.63
CA SER A 296 -3.42 -8.17 -23.18
C SER A 296 -2.05 -8.09 -22.47
N ARG A 297 -1.74 -6.93 -21.91
CA ARG A 297 -0.57 -6.73 -21.05
C ARG A 297 -0.95 -5.91 -19.82
N LEU A 298 -0.04 -5.83 -18.85
CA LEU A 298 -0.11 -4.79 -17.82
C LEU A 298 0.32 -3.43 -18.42
N PRO A 299 -0.24 -2.31 -17.96
CA PRO A 299 0.22 -0.98 -18.33
C PRO A 299 1.63 -0.72 -17.78
N THR A 300 2.39 0.19 -18.37
CA THR A 300 3.54 0.78 -17.66
C THR A 300 3.07 1.72 -16.55
N GLU A 301 3.97 2.12 -15.66
CA GLU A 301 3.67 3.14 -14.65
C GLU A 301 3.36 4.50 -15.28
N GLU A 302 4.00 4.85 -16.39
CA GLU A 302 3.79 6.09 -17.14
C GLU A 302 2.42 6.11 -17.82
N GLU A 303 2.04 5.01 -18.51
CA GLU A 303 0.70 4.83 -19.08
C GLU A 303 -0.38 4.93 -17.99
N SER A 304 -0.10 4.33 -16.82
CA SER A 304 -1.00 4.39 -15.66
C SER A 304 -1.13 5.81 -15.08
N GLU A 305 -0.04 6.57 -15.01
CA GLU A 305 -0.06 7.96 -14.55
C GLU A 305 -0.82 8.88 -15.52
N ILE A 306 -0.61 8.72 -16.83
CA ILE A 306 -1.34 9.45 -17.88
C ILE A 306 -2.84 9.16 -17.79
N PHE A 307 -3.21 7.89 -17.60
CA PHE A 307 -4.58 7.47 -17.35
C PHE A 307 -5.17 8.16 -16.11
N LEU A 308 -4.45 8.12 -14.99
CA LEU A 308 -4.89 8.73 -13.72
C LEU A 308 -5.06 10.26 -13.81
N LYS A 309 -4.17 10.96 -14.52
CA LYS A 309 -4.29 12.41 -14.81
C LYS A 309 -5.58 12.72 -15.57
N THR A 310 -5.97 11.84 -16.49
CA THR A 310 -7.20 12.00 -17.29
C THR A 310 -8.48 11.70 -16.51
N MET A 311 -8.41 10.82 -15.50
CA MET A 311 -9.57 10.47 -14.66
C MET A 311 -9.78 11.44 -13.50
N ASN A 312 -8.72 11.98 -12.89
CA ASN A 312 -8.84 12.94 -11.78
C ASN A 312 -9.44 14.28 -12.17
N SER A 313 -9.29 14.72 -13.44
CA SER A 313 -9.98 15.90 -13.94
C SER A 313 -11.52 15.73 -13.94
N LYS A 314 -12.03 14.49 -13.80
CA LYS A 314 -13.46 14.16 -13.83
C LYS A 314 -14.04 13.73 -12.48
N ASN A 315 -13.22 13.28 -11.51
CA ASN A 315 -13.70 12.69 -10.24
C ASN A 315 -13.45 13.60 -9.02
N LYS A 316 -14.32 14.60 -8.81
CA LYS A 316 -14.24 15.50 -7.63
C LYS A 316 -14.91 14.99 -6.35
N ASN A 317 -15.65 13.88 -6.37
CA ASN A 317 -16.38 13.40 -5.19
C ASN A 317 -16.38 11.87 -5.12
N LEU A 318 -15.38 11.29 -4.45
CA LEU A 318 -15.46 9.91 -3.98
C LEU A 318 -15.57 9.93 -2.46
N ASN A 319 -16.81 10.04 -1.99
CA ASN A 319 -17.18 9.71 -0.61
C ASN A 319 -16.90 8.22 -0.39
N MET A 320 -15.67 7.89 0.00
CA MET A 320 -15.36 6.58 0.54
C MET A 320 -16.20 6.42 1.80
N SER A 321 -17.17 5.50 1.79
CA SER A 321 -17.89 5.12 3.00
C SER A 321 -16.86 4.76 4.07
N LYS A 322 -16.86 5.48 5.19
CA LYS A 322 -15.74 5.59 6.16
C LYS A 322 -15.33 4.27 6.84
N SER A 323 -15.84 3.11 6.43
CA SER A 323 -15.59 1.82 7.07
C SER A 323 -15.90 0.61 6.16
N ILE A 324 -15.75 0.71 4.83
CA ILE A 324 -15.83 -0.44 3.92
C ILE A 324 -14.43 -0.78 3.37
N TYR A 325 -13.78 -1.75 3.99
CA TYR A 325 -12.42 -2.21 3.62
C TYR A 325 -12.43 -3.42 2.67
N HIS A 326 -13.19 -3.32 1.58
CA HIS A 326 -13.18 -4.31 0.51
C HIS A 326 -13.50 -3.65 -0.82
N ALA A 327 -12.65 -3.90 -1.82
CA ALA A 327 -12.83 -3.39 -3.17
C ALA A 327 -14.11 -3.98 -3.77
N SER A 328 -15.08 -3.12 -4.08
CA SER A 328 -16.38 -3.56 -4.59
C SER A 328 -16.78 -2.84 -5.88
N ASP A 329 -16.16 -1.71 -6.20
CA ASP A 329 -16.49 -0.92 -7.40
C ASP A 329 -15.38 -1.04 -8.45
N ILE A 330 -15.65 -1.73 -9.55
CA ILE A 330 -14.68 -1.93 -10.63
C ILE A 330 -14.36 -0.65 -11.43
N ASN A 331 -15.14 0.43 -11.28
CA ASN A 331 -15.00 1.66 -12.08
C ASN A 331 -14.11 2.71 -11.42
N LEU A 332 -13.85 2.61 -10.12
CA LEU A 332 -13.02 3.59 -9.42
C LEU A 332 -11.60 3.55 -10.00
N SER A 333 -11.07 4.72 -10.35
CA SER A 333 -9.70 4.81 -10.88
C SER A 333 -8.66 5.00 -9.77
N VAL A 334 -9.08 5.44 -8.58
CA VAL A 334 -8.22 5.67 -7.41
C VAL A 334 -8.88 5.13 -6.14
N ASN A 335 -8.06 4.83 -5.13
CA ASN A 335 -8.48 4.37 -3.80
C ASN A 335 -9.41 3.14 -3.84
N ASN A 336 -9.05 2.14 -4.64
CA ASN A 336 -9.82 0.91 -4.77
C ASN A 336 -8.90 -0.30 -4.59
N LEU A 337 -8.06 -0.57 -5.58
CA LEU A 337 -6.93 -1.50 -5.48
C LEU A 337 -5.70 -0.87 -6.10
N TRP A 338 -4.54 -1.13 -5.51
CA TRP A 338 -3.30 -0.99 -6.25
C TRP A 338 -3.35 -1.91 -7.47
N TRP A 339 -3.08 -1.43 -8.69
CA TRP A 339 -2.89 -2.35 -9.82
C TRP A 339 -1.42 -2.46 -10.16
N TRP A 340 -1.01 -3.69 -10.45
CA TRP A 340 0.32 -3.99 -10.97
C TRP A 340 0.55 -3.31 -12.33
N THR A 341 1.72 -2.70 -12.48
CA THR A 341 2.25 -2.23 -13.76
C THR A 341 3.37 -3.18 -14.21
N LYS A 342 3.72 -3.17 -15.51
CA LYS A 342 4.91 -3.89 -16.01
C LYS A 342 6.23 -3.16 -15.74
N SER A 343 6.20 -2.01 -15.06
CA SER A 343 7.41 -1.21 -14.78
C SER A 343 8.12 -1.72 -13.53
N HIS A 344 9.44 -1.92 -13.65
CA HIS A 344 10.30 -2.16 -12.52
C HIS A 344 10.39 -0.91 -11.65
N TYR A 345 10.42 -1.08 -10.33
CA TYR A 345 10.69 0.02 -9.43
C TYR A 345 12.16 0.42 -9.53
N SER A 346 12.41 1.46 -10.32
CA SER A 346 13.72 2.04 -10.61
C SER A 346 13.66 3.57 -10.49
N SER A 347 14.82 4.21 -10.40
CA SER A 347 14.90 5.66 -10.31
C SER A 347 14.43 6.32 -11.61
N TYR A 348 13.74 7.46 -11.49
CA TYR A 348 13.50 8.31 -12.65
C TYR A 348 14.81 8.96 -13.13
N PRO A 349 14.91 9.34 -14.41
CA PRO A 349 16.07 10.07 -14.92
C PRO A 349 16.31 11.36 -14.10
N GLY A 350 17.52 11.51 -13.55
CA GLY A 350 17.88 12.64 -12.70
C GLY A 350 17.32 12.57 -11.27
N PHE A 351 16.86 11.40 -10.82
CA PHE A 351 16.50 11.17 -9.42
C PHE A 351 17.62 11.57 -8.47
N THR A 352 17.24 12.10 -7.32
CA THR A 352 18.15 12.35 -6.20
C THR A 352 17.41 11.89 -4.94
N PRO A 353 18.02 11.05 -4.08
CA PRO A 353 17.39 10.65 -2.84
C PRO A 353 17.18 11.86 -1.93
N PHE A 354 16.36 11.69 -0.89
CA PHE A 354 16.43 12.63 0.22
C PHE A 354 17.85 12.70 0.81
N HIS A 355 18.16 13.72 1.60
CA HIS A 355 19.48 13.92 2.21
C HIS A 355 19.46 13.60 3.71
N GLU A 356 20.64 13.37 4.30
CA GLU A 356 20.84 13.10 5.73
C GLU A 356 20.18 11.77 6.17
N GLU A 357 19.60 11.68 7.37
CA GLU A 357 19.13 10.41 7.94
C GLU A 357 17.90 9.80 7.25
N ILE A 358 17.38 10.45 6.21
CA ILE A 358 16.27 9.96 5.38
C ILE A 358 16.71 9.54 3.97
N GLU A 359 18.02 9.51 3.68
CA GLU A 359 18.60 8.99 2.42
C GLU A 359 18.14 7.57 2.09
N GLU A 360 18.00 6.74 3.13
CA GLU A 360 17.63 5.33 2.98
C GLU A 360 16.13 5.08 2.74
N TYR A 361 15.30 6.13 2.58
CA TYR A 361 13.84 5.97 2.55
C TYR A 361 13.37 5.14 1.34
N ASN A 362 13.88 5.42 0.13
CA ASN A 362 13.35 4.81 -1.10
C ASN A 362 14.40 4.19 -2.03
N GLU A 363 15.55 4.85 -2.23
CA GLU A 363 16.52 4.47 -3.28
C GLU A 363 17.03 3.03 -3.16
N LYS A 364 17.40 2.61 -1.94
CA LYS A 364 17.95 1.27 -1.70
C LYS A 364 16.99 0.11 -2.02
N PHE A 365 15.71 0.41 -2.22
CA PHE A 365 14.68 -0.57 -2.58
C PHE A 365 14.43 -0.66 -4.09
N MET A 366 15.12 0.15 -4.92
CA MET A 366 14.98 0.21 -6.38
C MET A 366 15.65 -0.98 -7.10
N CYS A 367 15.41 -2.19 -6.63
CA CYS A 367 15.89 -3.44 -7.22
C CYS A 367 14.92 -4.59 -6.90
N GLY A 368 14.63 -5.44 -7.88
CA GLY A 368 13.83 -6.66 -7.68
C GLY A 368 12.33 -6.45 -7.44
N GLN A 369 11.82 -5.21 -7.54
CA GLN A 369 10.43 -4.86 -7.25
C GLN A 369 9.71 -4.26 -8.47
N PHE A 370 8.38 -4.26 -8.44
CA PHE A 370 7.52 -3.70 -9.50
C PHE A 370 6.62 -2.61 -8.94
N VAL A 371 6.30 -1.63 -9.79
CA VAL A 371 5.46 -0.49 -9.41
C VAL A 371 3.98 -0.85 -9.46
N LEU A 372 3.23 -0.38 -8.46
CA LEU A 372 1.78 -0.36 -8.45
C LEU A 372 1.25 1.08 -8.37
N LYS A 373 0.09 1.32 -8.98
CA LYS A 373 -0.54 2.65 -9.06
C LYS A 373 -2.00 2.60 -8.55
N GLY A 374 -2.54 3.78 -8.20
CA GLY A 374 -3.97 3.99 -7.95
C GLY A 374 -4.42 4.10 -6.50
N GLY A 375 -3.71 3.52 -5.53
CA GLY A 375 -4.19 3.44 -4.15
C GLY A 375 -5.28 2.38 -3.96
N SER A 376 -5.40 1.89 -2.74
CA SER A 376 -6.38 0.87 -2.35
C SER A 376 -7.49 1.42 -1.46
N ILE A 377 -8.48 0.58 -1.13
CA ILE A 377 -9.50 0.86 -0.11
C ILE A 377 -8.92 1.12 1.30
N ALA A 378 -7.65 0.76 1.53
CA ALA A 378 -6.94 0.96 2.77
C ALA A 378 -6.04 2.20 2.75
N THR A 379 -5.75 2.75 1.56
CA THR A 379 -4.98 3.97 1.39
C THR A 379 -5.77 5.17 1.93
N PRO A 380 -5.21 6.01 2.82
CA PRO A 380 -5.88 7.22 3.26
C PRO A 380 -6.18 8.16 2.09
N SER A 381 -7.37 8.78 2.08
CA SER A 381 -7.89 9.48 0.90
C SER A 381 -7.03 10.65 0.42
N GLU A 382 -6.32 11.33 1.34
CA GLU A 382 -5.40 12.44 1.02
C GLU A 382 -3.97 11.99 0.73
N HIS A 383 -3.69 10.68 0.85
CA HIS A 383 -2.34 10.15 0.68
C HIS A 383 -1.98 9.89 -0.77
N ILE A 384 -2.97 9.56 -1.61
CA ILE A 384 -2.73 9.17 -3.00
C ILE A 384 -2.49 10.37 -3.91
N ARG A 385 -1.61 10.17 -4.90
CA ARG A 385 -1.34 11.09 -6.00
C ARG A 385 -1.27 10.29 -7.30
N ASN A 386 -1.46 10.94 -8.44
CA ASN A 386 -1.27 10.29 -9.75
C ASN A 386 0.18 9.85 -9.95
N THR A 387 1.10 10.59 -9.33
CA THR A 387 2.54 10.35 -9.34
C THR A 387 2.98 9.31 -8.30
N TYR A 388 2.13 8.95 -7.35
CA TYR A 388 2.49 8.02 -6.26
C TYR A 388 2.97 6.68 -6.82
N ARG A 389 4.14 6.21 -6.39
CA ARG A 389 4.72 4.92 -6.79
C ARG A 389 4.75 4.00 -5.58
N ASN A 390 3.80 3.08 -5.50
CA ASN A 390 3.91 1.97 -4.54
C ASN A 390 4.73 0.86 -5.19
N PHE A 391 5.40 0.04 -4.39
CA PHE A 391 6.30 -0.99 -4.91
C PHE A 391 6.34 -2.19 -3.97
N TYR A 392 6.36 -3.38 -4.57
CA TYR A 392 6.47 -4.65 -3.87
C TYR A 392 7.22 -5.66 -4.74
N GLU A 393 7.74 -6.70 -4.10
CA GLU A 393 8.33 -7.84 -4.79
C GLU A 393 7.27 -8.63 -5.56
N PRO A 394 7.63 -9.26 -6.69
CA PRO A 394 6.66 -9.80 -7.63
C PRO A 394 5.85 -11.00 -7.10
N HIS A 395 6.31 -11.66 -6.04
CA HIS A 395 5.68 -12.83 -5.46
C HIS A 395 4.66 -12.50 -4.36
N GLN A 396 4.70 -11.27 -3.84
CA GLN A 396 3.96 -10.83 -2.67
C GLN A 396 2.48 -10.61 -2.99
N ARG A 397 1.58 -10.91 -2.02
CA ARG A 397 0.11 -10.99 -2.28
C ARG A 397 -0.78 -10.38 -1.20
N TRP A 398 -0.27 -10.14 0.00
CA TRP A 398 -1.10 -9.71 1.13
C TRP A 398 -1.68 -8.30 0.94
N MET A 399 -1.00 -7.46 0.15
CA MET A 399 -1.47 -6.13 -0.19
C MET A 399 -2.78 -6.15 -0.97
N PHE A 400 -3.54 -5.05 -0.93
CA PHE A 400 -4.75 -4.86 -1.73
C PHE A 400 -4.40 -4.57 -3.20
N SER A 401 -3.87 -5.58 -3.89
CA SER A 401 -3.46 -5.56 -5.30
C SER A 401 -4.51 -6.18 -6.23
N GLY A 402 -4.65 -5.63 -7.43
CA GLY A 402 -5.53 -6.13 -8.50
C GLY A 402 -4.94 -5.93 -9.89
N ILE A 403 -5.78 -6.04 -10.93
CA ILE A 403 -5.37 -5.96 -12.34
C ILE A 403 -6.17 -4.92 -13.09
N ARG A 404 -5.47 -4.09 -13.85
CA ARG A 404 -6.02 -3.28 -14.93
C ARG A 404 -5.27 -3.61 -16.21
N LEU A 405 -5.99 -3.93 -17.28
CA LEU A 405 -5.38 -4.37 -18.54
C LEU A 405 -5.05 -3.19 -19.45
N ALA A 406 -3.97 -3.31 -20.19
CA ALA A 406 -3.58 -2.43 -21.29
C ALA A 406 -3.37 -3.24 -22.58
N ARG A 407 -3.48 -2.56 -23.73
CA ARG A 407 -3.17 -3.10 -25.05
C ARG A 407 -2.53 -2.01 -25.91
N ASP A 408 -1.59 -2.40 -26.75
CA ASP A 408 -1.08 -1.54 -27.81
C ASP A 408 -2.17 -1.35 -28.88
N ILE A 409 -2.12 -0.21 -29.56
CA ILE A 409 -2.94 0.07 -30.75
C ILE A 409 -1.99 -0.10 -31.94
N GLN A 410 -2.38 -0.94 -32.89
CA GLN A 410 -1.67 -1.12 -34.15
C GLN A 410 -2.09 -0.07 -35.16
#